data_AF-A0A4U5UFP8-F1
#
_entry.id   AF-A0A4U5UFP8-F1
#
_cell.length_a   1.000
_cell.length_b   1.000
_cell.length_c   1.000
_cell.angle_alpha   90.00
_cell.angle_beta   90.00
_cell.angle_gamma   90.00
#
_symmetry.space_group_name_H-M   'P 1'
#
loop_
_entity.id
_entity.type
_entity.pdbx_description
1 polymer ?
#
loop_
_entity_poly.entity_id
_entity_poly.type
_entity_poly.pdbx_seq_one_letter_code
_entity_poly.pdbx_strand_id
1 'polypeptide(L)'
;MIQSSNGHIRRLTGEKSQHEKEMEEAKDKFKTALAAIVAQFEQIVSVFQAASKQKAWDHFSKAQRKNLDMWRKQAEEIRNMHNEQLMGIRREEEMEMSDDDMEDTPDSKDSEDSGVSQAEALKEENDSLRCQLDAYRNEVELLKQEQGKNQPIRSEEDNTHSQQLSFLQQALQGMQKQLLKMREELKQREAELEKSLEDKQQLKNQVLNLKEGLQNLQNIHAMQLETAKQDDRGSEESTNQTSEATVSTVVSCSQEKEGPTEKNPQSPVQSEREALLVGIISTFLHVHPFGASIEYICSYLQRLDTKINPSEVEALLSRLPCTFRQELTGVGASLEKRWNFCGFQGIKST
;
A
#
# COMPACT_ATOMS: atom_id res chain seq x y z
N MET A 1 -29.63 -52.41 3.72
CA MET A 1 -29.28 -51.13 3.04
C MET A 1 -29.67 -49.92 3.90
N ILE A 2 -30.96 -49.67 4.17
CA ILE A 2 -31.41 -48.50 4.96
C ILE A 2 -30.74 -48.38 6.34
N GLN A 3 -30.60 -49.48 7.10
CA GLN A 3 -29.93 -49.46 8.41
C GLN A 3 -28.44 -49.11 8.31
N SER A 4 -27.75 -49.58 7.26
CA SER A 4 -26.36 -49.25 7.01
C SER A 4 -26.21 -47.77 6.64
N SER A 5 -27.10 -47.25 5.77
CA SER A 5 -27.16 -45.82 5.45
C SER A 5 -27.40 -44.95 6.69
N ASN A 6 -28.31 -45.34 7.58
CA ASN A 6 -28.54 -44.63 8.85
C ASN A 6 -27.32 -44.69 9.80
N GLY A 7 -26.57 -45.81 9.78
CA GLY A 7 -25.29 -45.90 10.48
C GLY A 7 -24.23 -44.94 9.93
N HIS A 8 -24.15 -44.80 8.60
CA HIS A 8 -23.26 -43.84 7.96
C HIS A 8 -23.63 -42.39 8.29
N ILE A 9 -24.93 -42.06 8.32
CA ILE A 9 -25.41 -40.72 8.71
C ILE A 9 -24.95 -40.39 10.13
N ARG A 10 -25.19 -41.28 11.11
CA ARG A 10 -24.75 -41.05 12.50
C ARG A 10 -23.24 -40.85 12.62
N ARG A 11 -22.45 -41.66 11.92
CA ARG A 11 -20.98 -41.50 11.89
C ARG A 11 -20.59 -40.13 11.32
N LEU A 12 -21.17 -39.72 10.18
CA LEU A 12 -20.87 -38.44 9.54
C LEU A 12 -21.31 -37.24 10.40
N THR A 13 -22.46 -37.32 11.07
CA THR A 13 -22.90 -36.30 12.02
C THR A 13 -21.95 -36.18 13.20
N GLY A 14 -21.48 -37.31 13.74
CA GLY A 14 -20.46 -37.33 14.80
C GLY A 14 -19.12 -36.74 14.33
N GLU A 15 -18.66 -37.08 13.13
CA GLU A 15 -17.45 -36.51 12.52
C GLU A 15 -17.58 -34.99 12.31
N LYS A 16 -18.74 -34.51 11.84
CA LYS A 16 -19.01 -33.07 11.71
C LYS A 16 -18.90 -32.35 13.06
N SER A 17 -19.58 -32.88 14.08
CA SER A 17 -19.56 -32.29 15.44
C SER A 17 -18.14 -32.29 16.04
N GLN A 18 -17.36 -33.35 15.80
CA GLN A 18 -15.97 -33.41 16.23
C GLN A 18 -15.10 -32.35 15.55
N HIS A 19 -15.25 -32.16 14.23
CA HIS A 19 -14.52 -31.13 13.48
C HIS A 19 -14.93 -29.71 13.89
N GLU A 20 -16.20 -29.48 14.20
CA GLU A 20 -16.68 -28.19 14.73
C GLU A 20 -16.00 -27.88 16.08
N LYS A 21 -15.93 -28.87 16.97
CA LYS A 21 -15.25 -28.72 18.26
C LYS A 21 -13.75 -28.43 18.09
N GLU A 22 -13.07 -29.17 17.21
CA GLU A 22 -11.64 -28.95 16.92
C GLU A 22 -11.36 -27.55 16.34
N MET A 23 -12.27 -27.05 15.50
CA MET A 23 -12.19 -25.71 14.93
C MET A 23 -12.32 -24.64 16.01
N GLU A 24 -13.26 -24.80 16.94
CA GLU A 24 -13.44 -23.87 18.06
C GLU A 24 -12.24 -23.88 19.01
N GLU A 25 -11.74 -25.08 19.36
CA GLU A 25 -10.51 -25.20 20.15
C GLU A 25 -9.29 -24.55 19.46
N ALA A 26 -9.22 -24.59 18.13
CA ALA A 26 -8.15 -23.94 17.37
C ALA A 26 -8.26 -22.41 17.40
N LYS A 27 -9.48 -21.86 17.30
CA LYS A 27 -9.73 -20.42 17.49
C LYS A 27 -9.30 -19.96 18.88
N ASP A 28 -9.69 -20.67 19.93
CA ASP A 28 -9.32 -20.36 21.31
C ASP A 28 -7.80 -20.35 21.53
N LYS A 29 -7.12 -21.36 20.98
CA LYS A 29 -5.65 -21.45 21.03
C LYS A 29 -5.00 -20.26 20.33
N PHE A 30 -5.51 -19.87 19.16
CA PHE A 30 -5.03 -18.70 18.43
C PHE A 30 -5.26 -17.42 19.23
N LYS A 31 -6.45 -17.23 19.78
CA LYS A 31 -6.83 -16.05 20.57
C LYS A 31 -5.96 -15.90 21.82
N THR A 32 -5.69 -17.00 22.51
CA THR A 32 -4.78 -17.06 23.66
C THR A 32 -3.34 -16.72 23.27
N ALA A 33 -2.85 -17.28 22.16
CA ALA A 33 -1.51 -16.97 21.65
C ALA A 33 -1.37 -15.50 21.25
N LEU A 34 -2.38 -14.92 20.59
CA LEU A 34 -2.41 -13.51 20.22
C LEU A 34 -2.41 -12.59 21.44
N ALA A 35 -3.21 -12.90 22.46
CA ALA A 35 -3.20 -12.16 23.72
C ALA A 35 -1.83 -12.19 24.41
N ALA A 36 -1.14 -13.34 24.38
CA ALA A 36 0.22 -13.45 24.91
C ALA A 36 1.24 -12.60 24.12
N ILE A 37 1.10 -12.52 22.78
CA ILE A 37 1.93 -11.64 21.95
C ILE A 37 1.70 -10.17 22.31
N VAL A 38 0.44 -9.74 22.45
CA VAL A 38 0.11 -8.36 22.85
C VAL A 38 0.75 -8.02 24.19
N ALA A 39 0.64 -8.89 25.19
CA ALA A 39 1.24 -8.70 26.51
C ALA A 39 2.79 -8.58 26.45
N GLN A 40 3.44 -9.35 25.59
CA GLN A 40 4.89 -9.23 25.38
C GLN A 40 5.26 -7.87 24.76
N PHE A 41 4.51 -7.41 23.78
CA PHE A 41 4.73 -6.09 23.19
C PHE A 41 4.45 -4.94 24.17
N GLU A 42 3.46 -5.07 25.05
CA GLU A 42 3.24 -4.13 26.15
C GLU A 42 4.46 -4.00 27.06
N GLN A 43 5.07 -5.13 27.41
CA GLN A 43 6.30 -5.14 28.22
C GLN A 43 7.46 -4.46 27.48
N ILE A 44 7.63 -4.71 26.18
CA ILE A 44 8.65 -4.08 25.36
C ILE A 44 8.44 -2.55 25.30
N VAL A 45 7.21 -2.11 25.06
CA VAL A 45 6.85 -0.68 25.05
C VAL A 45 7.12 -0.04 26.41
N SER A 46 6.79 -0.72 27.51
CA SER A 46 7.07 -0.25 28.88
C SER A 46 8.57 -0.04 29.12
N VAL A 47 9.42 -0.96 28.65
CA VAL A 47 10.89 -0.81 28.72
C VAL A 47 11.35 0.42 27.93
N PHE A 48 10.85 0.62 26.70
CA PHE A 48 11.19 1.80 25.91
C PHE A 48 10.70 3.11 26.53
N GLN A 49 9.51 3.12 27.13
CA GLN A 49 9.00 4.26 27.89
C GLN A 49 9.87 4.55 29.11
N ALA A 50 10.32 3.51 29.84
CA ALA A 50 11.24 3.67 30.96
C ALA A 50 12.60 4.24 30.51
N ALA A 51 13.15 3.74 29.39
CA ALA A 51 14.39 4.24 28.79
C ALA A 51 14.26 5.68 28.26
N SER A 52 13.04 6.10 27.91
CA SER A 52 12.73 7.47 27.48
C SER A 52 12.59 8.48 28.65
N LYS A 53 12.60 8.03 29.91
CA LYS A 53 12.56 8.93 31.08
C LYS A 53 13.89 9.66 31.24
N GLN A 54 13.85 10.93 31.62
CA GLN A 54 15.01 11.83 31.71
C GLN A 54 16.26 11.19 32.35
N LYS A 55 16.10 10.48 33.48
CA LYS A 55 17.20 9.81 34.19
C LYS A 55 17.97 8.79 33.33
N ALA A 56 17.29 8.00 32.51
CA ALA A 56 17.93 7.04 31.61
C ALA A 56 18.31 7.71 30.28
N TRP A 57 17.45 8.61 29.80
CA TRP A 57 17.59 9.33 28.55
C TRP A 57 18.91 10.08 28.40
N ASP A 58 19.38 10.71 29.48
CA ASP A 58 20.62 11.49 29.47
C ASP A 58 21.89 10.67 29.30
N HIS A 59 21.83 9.36 29.57
CA HIS A 59 22.95 8.42 29.36
C HIS A 59 23.11 8.02 27.89
N PHE A 60 22.10 8.27 27.04
CA PHE A 60 22.15 7.94 25.62
C PHE A 60 22.69 9.11 24.79
N SER A 61 23.45 8.80 23.75
CA SER A 61 23.82 9.76 22.71
C SER A 61 22.62 10.24 21.89
N LYS A 62 22.78 11.35 21.17
CA LYS A 62 21.72 11.89 20.29
C LYS A 62 21.26 10.90 19.22
N ALA A 63 22.16 10.08 18.68
CA ALA A 63 21.82 9.04 17.71
C ALA A 63 21.05 7.87 18.35
N GLN A 64 21.49 7.41 19.53
CA GLN A 64 20.81 6.36 20.28
C GLN A 64 19.38 6.78 20.69
N ARG A 65 19.20 8.03 21.11
CA ARG A 65 17.87 8.59 21.43
C ARG A 65 16.91 8.56 20.23
N LYS A 66 17.40 8.88 19.03
CA LYS A 66 16.59 8.79 17.80
C LYS A 66 16.19 7.35 17.48
N ASN A 67 17.12 6.41 17.60
CA ASN A 67 16.82 4.98 17.40
C ASN A 67 15.82 4.47 18.44
N LEU A 68 16.00 4.85 19.71
CA LEU A 68 15.09 4.48 20.80
C LEU A 68 13.67 4.98 20.56
N ASP A 69 13.51 6.24 20.12
CA ASP A 69 12.20 6.82 19.77
C ASP A 69 11.55 6.09 18.58
N MET A 70 12.35 5.74 17.57
CA MET A 70 11.89 4.99 16.40
C MET A 70 11.43 3.58 16.78
N TRP A 71 12.23 2.83 17.54
CA TRP A 71 11.87 1.47 17.98
C TRP A 71 10.66 1.47 18.92
N ARG A 72 10.53 2.50 19.78
CA ARG A 72 9.34 2.65 20.62
C ARG A 72 8.09 2.80 19.77
N LYS A 73 8.10 3.70 18.77
CA LYS A 73 6.96 3.92 17.88
C LYS A 73 6.60 2.66 17.10
N GLN A 74 7.60 1.97 16.54
CA GLN A 74 7.39 0.68 15.85
C GLN A 74 6.78 -0.38 16.76
N ALA A 75 7.26 -0.50 18.01
CA ALA A 75 6.71 -1.46 18.97
C ALA A 75 5.28 -1.08 19.39
N GLU A 76 4.97 0.21 19.57
CA GLU A 76 3.62 0.71 19.86
C GLU A 76 2.65 0.44 18.70
N GLU A 77 3.07 0.65 17.46
CA GLU A 77 2.29 0.36 16.25
C GLU A 77 1.96 -1.14 16.13
N ILE A 78 2.97 -2.02 16.27
CA ILE A 78 2.78 -3.47 16.21
C ILE A 78 1.86 -3.95 17.34
N ARG A 79 2.05 -3.44 18.56
CA ARG A 79 1.17 -3.75 19.70
C ARG A 79 -0.28 -3.36 19.39
N ASN A 80 -0.50 -2.15 18.89
CA ASN A 80 -1.84 -1.64 18.61
C ASN A 80 -2.53 -2.46 17.52
N MET A 81 -1.80 -2.86 16.47
CA MET A 81 -2.30 -3.73 15.42
C MET A 81 -2.76 -5.09 15.97
N HIS A 82 -1.92 -5.77 16.76
CA HIS A 82 -2.29 -7.05 17.36
C HIS A 82 -3.44 -6.92 18.37
N ASN A 83 -3.48 -5.81 19.12
CA ASN A 83 -4.58 -5.54 20.06
C ASN A 83 -5.90 -5.28 19.33
N GLU A 84 -5.89 -4.56 18.21
CA GLU A 84 -7.06 -4.36 17.36
C GLU A 84 -7.58 -5.67 16.76
N GLN A 85 -6.68 -6.55 16.30
CA GLN A 85 -7.05 -7.90 15.86
C GLN A 85 -7.72 -8.69 16.98
N LEU A 86 -7.18 -8.66 18.20
CA LEU A 86 -7.76 -9.36 19.35
C LEU A 86 -9.16 -8.81 19.72
N MET A 87 -9.35 -7.49 19.65
CA MET A 87 -10.65 -6.86 19.89
C MET A 87 -11.67 -7.17 18.78
N GLY A 88 -11.21 -7.31 17.53
CA GLY A 88 -12.06 -7.76 16.42
C GLY A 88 -12.65 -9.14 16.66
N ILE A 89 -11.82 -10.10 17.09
CA ILE A 89 -12.24 -11.48 17.38
C ILE A 89 -13.24 -11.52 18.55
N ARG A 90 -13.07 -10.69 19.59
CA ARG A 90 -14.04 -10.59 20.70
C ARG A 90 -15.40 -10.07 20.25
N ARG A 91 -15.43 -9.07 19.36
CA ARG A 91 -16.68 -8.50 18.85
C ARG A 91 -17.46 -9.49 17.98
N GLU A 92 -16.77 -10.31 17.21
CA GLU A 92 -17.37 -11.34 16.35
C GLU A 92 -18.07 -12.43 17.18
N GLU A 93 -17.46 -12.89 18.28
CA GLU A 93 -18.04 -13.90 19.18
C GLU A 93 -19.26 -13.40 19.98
N GLU A 94 -19.28 -12.13 20.40
CA GLU A 94 -20.42 -11.55 21.13
C GLU A 94 -21.70 -11.42 20.29
N MET A 95 -21.60 -11.54 18.96
CA MET A 95 -22.74 -11.44 18.03
C MET A 95 -23.40 -12.80 17.71
N GLU A 96 -22.92 -13.92 18.28
CA GLU A 96 -23.43 -15.27 17.96
C GLU A 96 -24.45 -15.84 18.99
N MET A 97 -24.89 -15.06 19.99
CA MET A 97 -25.69 -15.58 21.12
C MET A 97 -27.09 -14.96 21.25
N SER A 98 -27.89 -14.97 20.17
CA SER A 98 -29.33 -14.67 20.28
C SER A 98 -30.17 -15.65 19.44
N ASP A 99 -30.19 -16.91 19.87
CA ASP A 99 -31.31 -17.80 19.57
C ASP A 99 -31.39 -18.90 20.64
N ASP A 100 -32.24 -18.68 21.65
CA ASP A 100 -33.04 -19.78 22.23
C ASP A 100 -34.19 -19.19 23.07
N ASP A 101 -35.34 -19.05 22.42
CA ASP A 101 -36.64 -18.82 23.05
C ASP A 101 -37.39 -20.16 23.16
N MET A 102 -37.99 -20.40 24.34
CA MET A 102 -39.05 -21.36 24.69
C MET A 102 -38.69 -22.84 24.98
N GLU A 103 -38.91 -23.26 26.23
CA GLU A 103 -40.16 -23.97 26.59
C GLU A 103 -40.32 -24.10 28.12
N ASP A 104 -41.26 -23.33 28.66
CA ASP A 104 -41.85 -23.54 29.99
C ASP A 104 -42.64 -24.86 30.02
N THR A 105 -42.37 -25.72 31.00
CA THR A 105 -43.28 -26.81 31.37
C THR A 105 -43.43 -26.86 32.89
N PRO A 106 -44.61 -26.51 33.44
CA PRO A 106 -44.96 -26.85 34.81
C PRO A 106 -45.97 -28.00 34.84
N ASP A 107 -45.57 -29.08 35.50
CA ASP A 107 -46.40 -30.26 35.73
C ASP A 107 -46.94 -30.27 37.18
N SER A 108 -48.22 -30.61 37.31
CA SER A 108 -48.96 -31.06 38.51
C SER A 108 -49.10 -30.08 39.72
N LYS A 109 -50.29 -29.56 40.04
CA LYS A 109 -51.42 -30.18 40.77
C LYS A 109 -51.19 -30.26 42.30
N ASP A 110 -51.87 -29.40 43.09
CA ASP A 110 -52.86 -29.87 44.06
C ASP A 110 -53.64 -28.73 44.73
N SER A 111 -54.89 -29.08 45.05
CA SER A 111 -55.97 -28.32 45.66
C SER A 111 -55.73 -28.08 47.15
N GLU A 112 -56.51 -27.16 47.72
CA GLU A 112 -56.68 -26.83 49.17
C GLU A 112 -56.01 -25.56 49.70
N ASP A 113 -55.84 -24.54 48.85
CA ASP A 113 -55.38 -23.21 49.30
C ASP A 113 -56.04 -22.04 48.56
N SER A 114 -57.27 -22.20 48.07
CA SER A 114 -57.87 -21.26 47.09
C SER A 114 -57.98 -19.79 47.56
N GLY A 115 -57.98 -19.50 48.86
CA GLY A 115 -58.04 -18.14 49.39
C GLY A 115 -56.67 -17.48 49.57
N VAL A 116 -55.66 -18.25 50.03
CA VAL A 116 -54.29 -17.75 50.20
C VAL A 116 -53.56 -17.79 48.85
N SER A 117 -53.79 -18.79 48.01
CA SER A 117 -53.33 -18.83 46.62
C SER A 117 -53.90 -17.68 45.77
N GLN A 118 -55.15 -17.25 46.00
CA GLN A 118 -55.69 -16.07 45.34
C GLN A 118 -55.05 -14.77 45.87
N ALA A 119 -54.77 -14.69 47.17
CA ALA A 119 -54.08 -13.54 47.77
C ALA A 119 -52.60 -13.47 47.35
N GLU A 120 -51.94 -14.62 47.19
CA GLU A 120 -50.56 -14.75 46.71
C GLU A 120 -50.48 -14.45 45.21
N ALA A 121 -51.42 -14.93 44.39
CA ALA A 121 -51.50 -14.58 42.98
C ALA A 121 -51.74 -13.07 42.78
N LEU A 122 -52.64 -12.46 43.58
CA LEU A 122 -52.85 -11.01 43.54
C LEU A 122 -51.64 -10.22 44.05
N LYS A 123 -50.86 -10.79 44.98
CA LYS A 123 -49.61 -10.18 45.46
C LYS A 123 -48.51 -10.27 44.42
N GLU A 124 -48.38 -11.41 43.73
CA GLU A 124 -47.46 -11.62 42.62
C GLU A 124 -47.82 -10.72 41.43
N GLU A 125 -49.10 -10.59 41.11
CA GLU A 125 -49.59 -9.62 40.11
C GLU A 125 -49.27 -8.19 40.55
N ASN A 126 -49.43 -7.86 41.84
CA ASN A 126 -49.07 -6.54 42.36
C ASN A 126 -47.55 -6.27 42.26
N ASP A 127 -46.72 -7.26 42.57
CA ASP A 127 -45.26 -7.15 42.48
C ASP A 127 -44.80 -7.10 41.01
N SER A 128 -45.46 -7.84 40.11
CA SER A 128 -45.26 -7.76 38.66
C SER A 128 -45.64 -6.37 38.12
N LEU A 129 -46.79 -5.83 38.53
CA LEU A 129 -47.22 -4.47 38.17
C LEU A 129 -46.29 -3.40 38.75
N ARG A 130 -45.72 -3.60 39.94
CA ARG A 130 -44.68 -2.72 40.50
C ARG A 130 -43.43 -2.74 39.66
N CYS A 131 -42.92 -3.92 39.29
CA CYS A 131 -41.78 -4.05 38.40
C CYS A 131 -42.04 -3.40 37.04
N GLN A 132 -43.23 -3.57 36.48
CA GLN A 132 -43.62 -2.97 35.21
C GLN A 132 -43.73 -1.43 35.32
N LEU A 133 -44.27 -0.91 36.41
CA LEU A 133 -44.31 0.53 36.68
C LEU A 133 -42.92 1.11 36.90
N ASP A 134 -42.02 0.41 37.57
CA ASP A 134 -40.63 0.83 37.73
C ASP A 134 -39.88 0.78 36.40
N ALA A 135 -40.15 -0.20 35.53
CA ALA A 135 -39.63 -0.24 34.17
C ALA A 135 -40.11 0.96 33.34
N TYR A 136 -41.41 1.26 33.35
CA TYR A 136 -41.94 2.45 32.67
C TYR A 136 -41.44 3.75 33.29
N ARG A 137 -41.26 3.80 34.61
CA ARG A 137 -40.68 4.95 35.29
C ARG A 137 -39.23 5.18 34.84
N ASN A 138 -38.44 4.12 34.74
CA ASN A 138 -37.08 4.16 34.22
C ASN A 138 -37.05 4.56 32.75
N GLU A 139 -37.94 4.02 31.92
CA GLU A 139 -38.06 4.39 30.51
C GLU A 139 -38.46 5.86 30.34
N VAL A 140 -39.40 6.36 31.14
CA VAL A 140 -39.77 7.78 31.16
C VAL A 140 -38.62 8.65 31.66
N GLU A 141 -37.85 8.20 32.63
CA GLU A 141 -36.67 8.91 33.14
C GLU A 141 -35.55 8.93 32.09
N LEU A 142 -35.38 7.85 31.33
CA LEU A 142 -34.47 7.74 30.20
C LEU A 142 -34.91 8.65 29.04
N LEU A 143 -36.20 8.66 28.69
CA LEU A 143 -36.77 9.54 27.67
C LEU A 143 -36.71 11.02 28.09
N LYS A 144 -36.85 11.34 29.38
CA LYS A 144 -36.62 12.69 29.91
C LYS A 144 -35.14 13.07 29.87
N GLN A 145 -34.24 12.14 30.16
CA GLN A 145 -32.80 12.35 30.02
C GLN A 145 -32.42 12.55 28.54
N GLU A 146 -33.04 11.82 27.63
CA GLU A 146 -32.84 11.94 26.18
C GLU A 146 -33.45 13.24 25.63
N GLN A 147 -34.62 13.67 26.11
CA GLN A 147 -35.17 15.00 25.81
C GLN A 147 -34.33 16.13 26.42
N GLY A 148 -33.75 15.92 27.61
CA GLY A 148 -32.78 16.85 28.21
C GLY A 148 -31.47 16.92 27.42
N LYS A 149 -31.06 15.84 26.77
CA LYS A 149 -29.93 15.78 25.82
C LYS A 149 -30.26 16.33 24.43
N ASN A 150 -31.55 16.45 24.09
CA ASN A 150 -32.03 17.11 22.87
C ASN A 150 -32.17 18.64 23.00
N GLN A 151 -31.87 19.22 24.17
CA GLN A 151 -31.36 20.59 24.23
C GLN A 151 -29.83 20.55 24.16
N PRO A 152 -29.19 21.52 23.50
CA PRO A 152 -27.86 21.33 22.95
C PRO A 152 -26.81 21.16 24.05
N ILE A 153 -26.44 19.90 24.32
CA ILE A 153 -25.07 19.54 24.74
C ILE A 153 -24.18 19.66 23.49
N ARG A 154 -24.17 20.85 22.90
CA ARG A 154 -23.44 21.25 21.68
C ARG A 154 -22.57 22.47 21.95
N SER A 155 -22.08 22.64 23.17
CA SER A 155 -21.12 23.72 23.44
C SER A 155 -19.70 23.20 23.34
N GLU A 156 -19.31 22.14 24.06
CA GLU A 156 -17.90 21.74 24.10
C GLU A 156 -17.44 20.90 22.90
N GLU A 157 -18.25 19.94 22.44
CA GLU A 157 -17.93 19.13 21.26
C GLU A 157 -18.00 19.96 19.96
N ASP A 158 -18.99 20.85 19.80
CA ASP A 158 -19.04 21.75 18.64
C ASP A 158 -17.91 22.79 18.66
N ASN A 159 -17.50 23.30 19.83
CA ASN A 159 -16.34 24.20 19.91
C ASN A 159 -15.05 23.46 19.56
N THR A 160 -14.86 22.23 20.03
CA THR A 160 -13.66 21.44 19.71
C THR A 160 -13.63 21.00 18.24
N HIS A 161 -14.77 20.58 17.67
CA HIS A 161 -14.89 20.28 16.25
C HIS A 161 -14.70 21.53 15.37
N SER A 162 -15.26 22.68 15.75
CA SER A 162 -15.07 23.95 15.04
C SER A 162 -13.61 24.43 15.12
N GLN A 163 -12.95 24.25 16.26
CA GLN A 163 -11.53 24.55 16.43
C GLN A 163 -10.66 23.61 15.56
N GLN A 164 -10.95 22.31 15.52
CA GLN A 164 -10.28 21.35 14.64
C GLN A 164 -10.47 21.71 13.17
N LEU A 165 -11.69 22.07 12.76
CA LEU A 165 -12.01 22.49 11.40
C LEU A 165 -11.25 23.76 11.01
N SER A 166 -11.16 24.74 11.93
CA SER A 166 -10.39 25.97 11.75
C SER A 166 -8.90 25.69 11.54
N PHE A 167 -8.29 24.79 12.33
CA PHE A 167 -6.89 24.39 12.15
C PHE A 167 -6.66 23.70 10.80
N LEU A 168 -7.55 22.79 10.41
CA LEU A 168 -7.49 22.13 9.11
C LEU A 168 -7.63 23.13 7.96
N GLN A 169 -8.55 24.08 8.08
CA GLN A 169 -8.76 25.13 7.08
C GLN A 169 -7.53 26.05 6.97
N GLN A 170 -6.91 26.42 8.09
CA GLN A 170 -5.68 27.21 8.11
C GLN A 170 -4.50 26.44 7.51
N ALA A 171 -4.35 25.15 7.81
CA ALA A 171 -3.32 24.29 7.24
C ALA A 171 -3.49 24.14 5.72
N LEU A 172 -4.73 23.93 5.25
CA LEU A 172 -5.05 23.81 3.84
C LEU A 172 -4.78 25.12 3.09
N GLN A 173 -5.15 26.26 3.65
CA GLN A 173 -4.86 27.58 3.07
C GLN A 173 -3.36 27.86 3.01
N GLY A 174 -2.60 27.46 4.04
CA GLY A 174 -1.13 27.52 4.05
C GLY A 174 -0.49 26.66 2.96
N MET A 175 -0.94 25.42 2.82
CA MET A 175 -0.46 24.50 1.79
C MET A 175 -0.80 25.02 0.38
N GLN A 176 -2.01 25.54 0.18
CA GLN A 176 -2.44 26.12 -1.09
C GLN A 176 -1.54 27.32 -1.48
N LYS A 177 -1.20 28.18 -0.52
CA LYS A 177 -0.27 29.29 -0.73
C LYS A 177 1.13 28.80 -1.10
N GLN A 178 1.61 27.73 -0.49
CA GLN A 178 2.91 27.15 -0.82
C GLN A 178 2.92 26.49 -2.20
N LEU A 179 1.85 25.81 -2.60
CA LEU A 179 1.68 25.26 -3.95
C LEU A 179 1.67 26.35 -5.02
N LEU A 180 0.97 27.47 -4.77
CA LEU A 180 0.98 28.64 -5.65
C LEU A 180 2.40 29.21 -5.80
N LYS A 181 3.14 29.35 -4.68
CA LYS A 181 4.53 29.83 -4.71
C LYS A 181 5.44 28.90 -5.51
N MET A 182 5.36 27.59 -5.28
CA MET A 182 6.13 26.58 -6.02
C MET A 182 5.83 26.63 -7.53
N ARG A 183 4.57 26.86 -7.91
CA ARG A 183 4.16 27.00 -9.30
C ARG A 183 4.77 28.24 -9.95
N GLU A 184 4.84 29.35 -9.22
CA GLU A 184 5.47 30.58 -9.69
C GLU A 184 6.99 30.43 -9.83
N GLU A 185 7.66 29.78 -8.87
CA GLU A 185 9.08 29.44 -8.93
C GLU A 185 9.42 28.52 -10.12
N LEU A 186 8.56 27.53 -10.42
CA LEU A 186 8.71 26.68 -11.61
C LEU A 186 8.59 27.47 -12.91
N LYS A 187 7.57 28.34 -13.01
CA LYS A 187 7.39 29.19 -14.18
C LYS A 187 8.59 30.13 -14.40
N GLN A 188 9.19 30.62 -13.31
CA GLN A 188 10.39 31.45 -13.38
C GLN A 188 11.62 30.65 -13.83
N ARG A 189 11.79 29.42 -13.33
CA ARG A 189 12.84 28.49 -13.79
C ARG A 189 12.71 28.11 -15.25
N GLU A 190 11.49 27.91 -15.74
CA GLU A 190 11.22 27.65 -17.16
C GLU A 190 11.63 28.84 -18.03
N ALA A 191 11.29 30.07 -17.62
CA ALA A 191 11.69 31.28 -18.35
C ALA A 191 13.23 31.49 -18.35
N GLU A 192 13.91 31.20 -17.23
CA GLU A 192 15.37 31.24 -17.15
C GLU A 192 16.03 30.19 -18.06
N LEU A 193 15.44 28.99 -18.15
CA LEU A 193 15.91 27.93 -19.03
C LEU A 193 15.76 28.33 -20.51
N GLU A 194 14.63 28.91 -20.90
CA GLU A 194 14.40 29.38 -22.28
C GLU A 194 15.43 30.44 -22.67
N LYS A 195 15.66 31.43 -21.79
CA LYS A 195 16.70 32.45 -22.01
C LYS A 195 18.08 31.83 -22.14
N SER A 196 18.41 30.83 -21.32
CA SER A 196 19.68 30.12 -21.41
C SER A 196 19.84 29.34 -22.72
N LEU A 197 18.76 28.79 -23.27
CA LEU A 197 18.76 28.14 -24.58
C LEU A 197 18.99 29.15 -25.71
N GLU A 198 18.35 30.32 -25.66
CA GLU A 198 18.59 31.42 -26.60
C GLU A 198 20.04 31.88 -26.56
N ASP A 199 20.59 32.14 -25.37
CA ASP A 199 21.99 32.54 -25.19
C ASP A 199 22.94 31.46 -25.74
N LYS A 200 22.67 30.18 -25.45
CA LYS A 200 23.44 29.05 -25.99
C LYS A 200 23.40 29.00 -27.52
N GLN A 201 22.24 29.27 -28.12
CA GLN A 201 22.10 29.31 -29.58
C GLN A 201 22.87 30.50 -30.19
N GLN A 202 22.82 31.68 -29.56
CA GLN A 202 23.61 32.84 -29.99
C GLN A 202 25.12 32.55 -29.93
N LEU A 203 25.60 31.97 -28.84
CA LEU A 203 26.99 31.54 -28.68
C LEU A 203 27.39 30.52 -29.75
N LYS A 204 26.53 29.55 -30.05
CA LYS A 204 26.77 28.56 -31.11
C LYS A 204 26.95 29.22 -32.48
N ASN A 205 26.12 30.23 -32.80
CA ASN A 205 26.24 30.99 -34.05
C ASN A 205 27.55 31.80 -34.10
N GLN A 206 27.95 32.43 -32.99
CA GLN A 206 29.23 33.14 -32.92
C GLN A 206 30.42 32.20 -33.15
N VAL A 207 30.39 31.00 -32.56
CA VAL A 207 31.43 29.98 -32.76
C VAL A 207 31.48 29.52 -34.22
N LEU A 208 30.33 29.32 -34.88
CA LEU A 208 30.28 28.99 -36.30
C LEU A 208 30.90 30.09 -37.16
N ASN A 209 30.55 31.35 -36.93
CA ASN A 209 31.11 32.49 -37.65
C ASN A 209 32.64 32.60 -37.47
N LEU A 210 33.14 32.39 -36.24
CA LEU A 210 34.58 32.38 -35.98
C LEU A 210 35.29 31.20 -36.67
N LYS A 211 34.65 30.02 -36.70
CA LYS A 211 35.17 28.84 -37.40
C LYS A 211 35.25 29.07 -38.91
N GLU A 212 34.23 29.68 -39.51
CA GLU A 212 34.24 30.07 -40.92
C GLU A 212 35.31 31.13 -41.22
N GLY A 213 35.48 32.13 -40.35
CA GLY A 213 36.54 33.12 -40.45
C GLY A 213 37.95 32.50 -40.42
N LEU A 214 38.18 31.55 -39.51
CA LEU A 214 39.43 30.78 -39.43
C LEU A 214 39.66 29.93 -40.69
N GLN A 215 38.63 29.25 -41.19
CA GLN A 215 38.72 28.44 -42.41
C GLN A 215 39.04 29.31 -43.64
N ASN A 216 38.45 30.51 -43.73
CA ASN A 216 38.73 31.46 -44.80
C ASN A 216 40.17 31.98 -44.73
N LEU A 217 40.68 32.31 -43.53
CA LEU A 217 42.09 32.69 -43.34
C LEU A 217 43.03 31.53 -43.72
N GLN A 218 42.69 30.30 -43.36
CA GLN A 218 43.46 29.11 -43.70
C GLN A 218 43.47 28.85 -45.23
N ASN A 219 42.34 29.09 -45.91
CA ASN A 219 42.25 29.01 -47.37
C ASN A 219 43.04 30.12 -48.07
N ILE A 220 43.02 31.36 -47.56
CA ILE A 220 43.83 32.47 -48.08
C ILE A 220 45.32 32.15 -47.91
N HIS A 221 45.72 31.59 -46.76
CA HIS A 221 47.10 31.15 -46.52
C HIS A 221 47.50 30.00 -47.47
N ALA A 222 46.59 29.07 -47.78
CA ALA A 222 46.84 28.00 -48.76
C ALA A 222 47.00 28.54 -50.18
N MET A 223 46.18 29.53 -50.60
CA MET A 223 46.33 30.18 -51.90
C MET A 223 47.62 31.01 -52.01
N GLN A 224 48.05 31.67 -50.93
CA GLN A 224 49.32 32.41 -50.91
C GLN A 224 50.54 31.49 -51.01
N LEU A 225 50.46 30.27 -50.45
CA LEU A 225 51.53 29.27 -50.55
C LEU A 225 51.65 28.65 -51.95
N GLU A 226 50.55 28.58 -52.72
CA GLU A 226 50.55 28.17 -54.14
C GLU A 226 51.15 29.26 -55.06
N THR A 227 50.93 30.55 -54.79
CA THR A 227 51.59 31.64 -55.53
C THR A 227 53.09 31.81 -55.22
N ALA A 228 53.59 31.23 -54.14
CA ALA A 228 55.01 31.28 -53.76
C ALA A 228 55.85 30.11 -54.30
N LYS A 229 55.25 29.18 -55.06
CA LYS A 229 55.95 28.01 -55.65
C LYS A 229 56.24 28.11 -57.15
N GLN A 230 56.23 29.31 -57.72
CA GLN A 230 56.54 29.53 -59.14
C GLN A 230 57.95 30.09 -59.42
N ASP A 231 58.85 30.07 -58.43
CA ASP A 231 60.29 30.25 -58.64
C ASP A 231 61.05 29.41 -57.60
N ASP A 232 61.43 28.19 -57.99
CA ASP A 232 62.82 27.73 -58.03
C ASP A 232 62.85 26.21 -58.19
N ARG A 233 63.83 25.79 -58.96
CA ARG A 233 63.99 24.51 -59.62
C ARG A 233 64.76 23.57 -58.68
N GLY A 234 64.21 22.39 -58.42
CA GLY A 234 65.06 21.20 -58.25
C GLY A 234 64.73 20.22 -57.12
N SER A 235 64.74 18.95 -57.55
CA SER A 235 65.27 17.79 -56.83
C SER A 235 64.41 17.12 -55.76
N GLU A 236 63.78 16.04 -56.22
CA GLU A 236 63.75 14.67 -55.69
C GLU A 236 63.79 14.35 -54.18
N GLU A 237 62.94 13.37 -53.88
CA GLU A 237 63.10 12.25 -52.96
C GLU A 237 62.97 12.41 -51.43
N SER A 238 61.93 11.72 -50.94
CA SER A 238 62.04 10.62 -49.97
C SER A 238 61.81 10.87 -48.47
N THR A 239 60.96 9.99 -47.94
CA THR A 239 60.96 9.34 -46.61
C THR A 239 60.51 10.08 -45.33
N ASN A 240 59.42 9.51 -44.79
CA ASN A 240 59.22 8.99 -43.43
C ASN A 240 59.04 9.89 -42.20
N GLN A 241 57.93 9.58 -41.50
CA GLN A 241 57.73 9.45 -40.03
C GLN A 241 57.82 10.76 -39.20
N THR A 242 57.00 11.03 -38.18
CA THR A 242 56.72 10.19 -36.98
C THR A 242 55.63 10.87 -36.10
N SER A 243 54.80 10.05 -35.42
CA SER A 243 54.14 10.24 -34.08
C SER A 243 53.08 11.35 -33.89
N GLU A 244 51.96 11.19 -33.15
CA GLU A 244 51.64 10.46 -31.91
C GLU A 244 50.15 10.00 -31.89
N ALA A 245 49.85 8.77 -31.42
CA ALA A 245 49.16 8.39 -30.17
C ALA A 245 47.69 8.89 -30.05
N THR A 246 46.64 8.14 -29.69
CA THR A 246 46.38 7.01 -28.76
C THR A 246 44.88 6.66 -29.00
N VAL A 247 44.33 5.43 -29.00
CA VAL A 247 44.03 4.52 -27.87
C VAL A 247 43.45 3.21 -28.45
N SER A 248 43.83 2.11 -27.79
CA SER A 248 43.36 0.70 -27.78
C SER A 248 41.81 0.54 -27.75
N THR A 249 41.11 -0.57 -28.05
CA THR A 249 41.34 -2.00 -27.75
C THR A 249 40.27 -2.84 -28.52
N VAL A 250 40.69 -3.92 -29.22
CA VAL A 250 40.18 -5.33 -29.31
C VAL A 250 38.65 -5.66 -29.24
N VAL A 251 38.07 -6.75 -29.81
CA VAL A 251 38.52 -7.95 -30.53
C VAL A 251 37.34 -8.63 -31.26
N SER A 252 37.71 -9.54 -32.14
CA SER A 252 37.04 -10.19 -33.29
C SER A 252 35.91 -11.22 -33.03
N CYS A 253 34.96 -11.22 -33.99
CA CYS A 253 34.19 -12.26 -34.68
C CYS A 253 33.99 -13.69 -34.15
N SER A 254 32.76 -14.21 -34.32
CA SER A 254 32.50 -15.47 -35.04
C SER A 254 31.10 -15.45 -35.70
N GLN A 255 31.07 -15.65 -37.01
CA GLN A 255 29.88 -15.94 -37.83
C GLN A 255 29.66 -17.45 -37.87
N GLU A 256 28.42 -17.90 -37.68
CA GLU A 256 27.84 -19.02 -38.44
C GLU A 256 26.41 -18.64 -38.87
N LYS A 257 25.96 -19.27 -39.96
CA LYS A 257 25.17 -18.68 -41.03
C LYS A 257 23.95 -19.55 -41.31
N GLU A 258 22.74 -18.99 -41.21
CA GLU A 258 21.47 -19.39 -41.85
C GLU A 258 20.38 -18.46 -41.27
N GLY A 259 19.47 -17.76 -41.95
CA GLY A 259 19.09 -17.48 -43.34
C GLY A 259 18.19 -16.21 -43.29
N PRO A 260 17.80 -15.60 -44.42
CA PRO A 260 17.21 -14.25 -44.42
C PRO A 260 15.70 -14.31 -44.58
N THR A 261 14.91 -13.87 -43.57
CA THR A 261 13.66 -13.11 -43.79
C THR A 261 12.97 -12.70 -42.48
N GLU A 262 12.54 -11.44 -42.50
CA GLU A 262 11.46 -10.81 -41.73
C GLU A 262 11.66 -10.55 -40.22
N LYS A 263 11.89 -9.27 -39.94
CA LYS A 263 11.73 -8.64 -38.63
C LYS A 263 10.26 -8.76 -38.20
N ASN A 264 9.93 -9.87 -37.55
CA ASN A 264 8.66 -10.03 -36.85
C ASN A 264 8.66 -9.03 -35.65
N PRO A 265 7.58 -8.27 -35.39
CA PRO A 265 7.47 -7.54 -34.14
C PRO A 265 7.54 -8.59 -33.02
N GLN A 266 8.57 -8.52 -32.17
CA GLN A 266 8.68 -9.41 -31.01
C GLN A 266 7.37 -9.34 -30.25
N SER A 267 6.63 -10.46 -30.18
CA SER A 267 5.41 -10.53 -29.39
C SER A 267 5.75 -10.16 -27.94
N PRO A 268 4.94 -9.33 -27.27
CA PRO A 268 5.22 -8.91 -25.90
C PRO A 268 5.13 -10.06 -24.88
N VAL A 269 4.73 -11.25 -25.33
CA VAL A 269 4.82 -12.52 -24.62
C VAL A 269 5.68 -13.47 -25.46
N GLN A 270 6.77 -13.96 -24.88
CA GLN A 270 7.84 -14.72 -25.54
C GLN A 270 7.81 -16.22 -25.21
N SER A 271 6.96 -16.65 -24.26
CA SER A 271 6.79 -18.08 -23.93
C SER A 271 5.37 -18.40 -23.44
N GLU A 272 4.99 -19.67 -23.52
CA GLU A 272 3.73 -20.18 -22.95
C GLU A 272 3.66 -19.94 -21.44
N ARG A 273 4.79 -20.06 -20.74
CA ARG A 273 4.91 -19.75 -19.31
C ARG A 273 4.51 -18.30 -19.01
N GLU A 274 5.00 -17.36 -19.80
CA GLU A 274 4.64 -15.94 -19.64
C GLU A 274 3.15 -15.71 -19.93
N ALA A 275 2.57 -16.38 -20.93
CA ALA A 275 1.13 -16.28 -21.21
C ALA A 275 0.28 -16.75 -20.01
N LEU A 276 0.68 -17.86 -19.38
CA LEU A 276 0.02 -18.36 -18.17
C LEU A 276 0.17 -17.39 -17.00
N LEU A 277 1.37 -16.84 -16.78
CA LEU A 277 1.60 -15.83 -15.74
C LEU A 277 0.75 -14.59 -15.96
N VAL A 278 0.66 -14.09 -17.21
CA VAL A 278 -0.20 -12.96 -17.55
C VAL A 278 -1.66 -13.27 -17.23
N GLY A 279 -2.16 -14.47 -17.57
CA GLY A 279 -3.51 -14.89 -17.25
C GLY A 279 -3.79 -14.90 -15.74
N ILE A 280 -2.90 -15.54 -14.97
CA ILE A 280 -3.03 -15.63 -13.51
C ILE A 280 -2.97 -14.24 -12.87
N ILE A 281 -1.97 -13.41 -13.23
CA ILE A 281 -1.81 -12.07 -12.68
C ILE A 281 -2.98 -11.16 -13.07
N SER A 282 -3.54 -11.31 -14.27
CA SER A 282 -4.74 -10.58 -14.70
C SER A 282 -5.93 -10.92 -13.80
N THR A 283 -6.19 -12.21 -13.54
CA THR A 283 -7.30 -12.62 -12.66
C THR A 283 -7.11 -12.13 -11.22
N PHE A 284 -5.87 -12.20 -10.72
CA PHE A 284 -5.51 -11.70 -9.39
C PHE A 284 -5.74 -10.19 -9.29
N LEU A 285 -5.15 -9.40 -10.18
CA LEU A 285 -5.28 -7.94 -10.13
C LEU A 285 -6.70 -7.45 -10.45
N HIS A 286 -7.50 -8.24 -11.17
CA HIS A 286 -8.90 -7.88 -11.45
C HIS A 286 -9.77 -7.81 -10.19
N VAL A 287 -9.49 -8.66 -9.19
CA VAL A 287 -10.19 -8.63 -7.89
C VAL A 287 -9.56 -7.64 -6.89
N HIS A 288 -8.50 -6.91 -7.29
CA HIS A 288 -7.81 -5.94 -6.45
C HIS A 288 -8.03 -4.50 -6.95
N PRO A 289 -9.09 -3.80 -6.49
CA PRO A 289 -9.47 -2.47 -7.00
C PRO A 289 -8.42 -1.37 -6.76
N PHE A 290 -7.50 -1.58 -5.81
CA PHE A 290 -6.41 -0.64 -5.47
C PHE A 290 -5.03 -1.15 -5.91
N GLY A 291 -5.00 -2.17 -6.77
CA GLY A 291 -3.78 -2.81 -7.23
C GLY A 291 -3.03 -3.56 -6.13
N ALA A 292 -1.85 -4.07 -6.50
CA ALA A 292 -0.99 -4.82 -5.59
C ALA A 292 0.49 -4.47 -5.81
N SER A 293 1.29 -4.53 -4.75
CA SER A 293 2.74 -4.40 -4.87
C SER A 293 3.34 -5.63 -5.58
N ILE A 294 4.55 -5.48 -6.13
CA ILE A 294 5.24 -6.59 -6.80
C ILE A 294 5.50 -7.74 -5.83
N GLU A 295 5.82 -7.44 -4.56
CA GLU A 295 6.05 -8.42 -3.50
C GLU A 295 4.77 -9.20 -3.20
N TYR A 296 3.62 -8.54 -3.18
CA TYR A 296 2.35 -9.20 -2.91
C TYR A 296 1.95 -10.12 -4.07
N ILE A 297 2.11 -9.67 -5.32
CA ILE A 297 1.90 -10.49 -6.52
C ILE A 297 2.81 -11.72 -6.48
N CYS A 298 4.10 -11.54 -6.20
CA CYS A 298 5.04 -12.66 -6.12
C CYS A 298 4.68 -13.64 -4.99
N SER A 299 4.23 -13.15 -3.83
CA SER A 299 3.79 -13.99 -2.71
C SER A 299 2.54 -14.81 -3.05
N TYR A 300 1.63 -14.28 -3.88
CA TYR A 300 0.51 -15.04 -4.42
C TYR A 300 0.99 -16.12 -5.38
N LEU A 301 1.81 -15.74 -6.37
CA LEU A 301 2.25 -16.67 -7.39
C LEU A 301 3.17 -17.79 -6.82
N GLN A 302 3.96 -17.51 -5.78
CA GLN A 302 4.82 -18.49 -5.12
C GLN A 302 4.05 -19.65 -4.47
N ARG A 303 2.76 -19.45 -4.14
CA ARG A 303 1.88 -20.53 -3.68
C ARG A 303 1.49 -21.50 -4.80
N LEU A 304 1.62 -21.07 -6.06
CA LEU A 304 1.27 -21.84 -7.26
C LEU A 304 2.52 -22.46 -7.92
N ASP A 305 3.65 -21.76 -7.92
CA ASP A 305 4.94 -22.22 -8.48
C ASP A 305 6.11 -21.69 -7.62
N THR A 306 7.02 -22.57 -7.20
CA THR A 306 8.17 -22.22 -6.35
C THR A 306 9.32 -21.53 -7.11
N LYS A 307 9.26 -21.44 -8.44
CA LYS A 307 10.31 -20.83 -9.29
C LYS A 307 9.95 -19.44 -9.81
N ILE A 308 9.53 -18.55 -8.92
CA ILE A 308 9.11 -17.20 -9.32
C ILE A 308 10.11 -16.15 -8.87
N ASN A 309 10.71 -15.49 -9.86
CA ASN A 309 11.66 -14.40 -9.68
C ASN A 309 10.91 -13.06 -9.79
N PRO A 310 10.94 -12.20 -8.75
CA PRO A 310 10.24 -10.91 -8.77
C PRO A 310 10.63 -10.01 -9.94
N SER A 311 11.92 -10.01 -10.31
CA SER A 311 12.43 -9.21 -11.43
C SER A 311 11.89 -9.67 -12.79
N GLU A 312 11.64 -10.97 -12.98
CA GLU A 312 11.03 -11.48 -14.22
C GLU A 312 9.57 -11.06 -14.33
N VAL A 313 8.84 -11.13 -13.21
CA VAL A 313 7.43 -10.70 -13.15
C VAL A 313 7.33 -9.19 -13.41
N GLU A 314 8.19 -8.38 -12.79
CA GLU A 314 8.20 -6.93 -13.02
C GLU A 314 8.53 -6.57 -14.48
N ALA A 315 9.51 -7.25 -15.09
CA ALA A 315 9.85 -7.07 -16.50
C ALA A 315 8.69 -7.45 -17.43
N LEU A 316 7.99 -8.55 -17.13
CA LEU A 316 6.82 -9.01 -17.88
C LEU A 316 5.66 -8.01 -17.83
N LEU A 317 5.33 -7.51 -16.62
CA LEU A 317 4.27 -6.51 -16.45
C LEU A 317 4.61 -5.20 -17.16
N SER A 318 5.88 -4.77 -17.09
CA SER A 318 6.37 -3.56 -17.76
C SER A 318 6.31 -3.66 -19.28
N ARG A 319 6.41 -4.86 -19.86
CA ARG A 319 6.32 -5.10 -21.31
C ARG A 319 4.88 -5.10 -21.82
N LEU A 320 3.88 -5.07 -20.94
CA LEU A 320 2.46 -5.14 -21.26
C LEU A 320 1.68 -3.90 -20.75
N PRO A 321 2.03 -2.67 -21.18
CA PRO A 321 1.46 -1.43 -20.64
C PRO A 321 -0.03 -1.23 -20.92
N CYS A 322 -0.58 -1.93 -21.93
CA CYS A 322 -2.01 -1.91 -22.22
C CYS A 322 -2.82 -2.85 -21.29
N THR A 323 -2.16 -3.82 -20.66
CA THR A 323 -2.80 -4.81 -19.77
C THR A 323 -2.57 -4.47 -18.31
N PHE A 324 -1.36 -4.01 -17.97
CA PHE A 324 -0.97 -3.67 -16.61
C PHE A 324 -0.38 -2.27 -16.54
N ARG A 325 -0.75 -1.52 -15.49
CA ARG A 325 -0.27 -0.17 -15.25
C ARG A 325 0.36 -0.09 -13.87
N GLN A 326 1.56 0.46 -13.77
CA GLN A 326 2.17 0.80 -12.49
C GLN A 326 1.72 2.20 -12.08
N GLU A 327 1.13 2.31 -10.89
CA GLU A 327 0.71 3.56 -10.29
C GLU A 327 1.42 3.76 -8.95
N LEU A 328 1.74 5.01 -8.63
CA LEU A 328 2.22 5.38 -7.30
C LEU A 328 1.03 5.82 -6.46
N THR A 329 0.71 5.04 -5.43
CA THR A 329 -0.38 5.30 -4.50
C THR A 329 0.19 5.71 -3.15
N GLY A 330 -0.34 6.78 -2.55
CA GLY A 330 0.08 7.28 -1.23
C GLY A 330 0.63 8.71 -1.25
N VAL A 331 0.97 9.25 -0.07
CA VAL A 331 1.51 10.61 0.09
C VAL A 331 2.69 10.60 1.06
N GLY A 332 3.83 11.13 0.63
CA GLY A 332 5.02 11.26 1.47
C GLY A 332 5.67 9.91 1.78
N ALA A 333 5.69 9.50 3.05
CA ALA A 333 6.34 8.27 3.51
C ALA A 333 5.56 6.98 3.19
N SER A 334 4.29 7.08 2.79
CA SER A 334 3.43 5.94 2.39
C SER A 334 3.34 5.75 0.87
N LEU A 335 4.27 6.34 0.11
CA LEU A 335 4.31 6.22 -1.34
C LEU A 335 4.70 4.79 -1.75
N GLU A 336 3.75 4.04 -2.29
CA GLU A 336 3.94 2.65 -2.73
C GLU A 336 3.73 2.52 -4.24
N LYS A 337 4.55 1.68 -4.87
CA LYS A 337 4.37 1.28 -6.27
C LYS A 337 3.40 0.11 -6.32
N ARG A 338 2.28 0.27 -7.00
CA ARG A 338 1.27 -0.79 -7.18
C ARG A 338 0.97 -1.02 -8.65
N TRP A 339 0.75 -2.28 -8.99
CA TRP A 339 0.32 -2.70 -10.32
C TRP A 339 -1.20 -2.86 -10.34
N ASN A 340 -1.83 -2.27 -11.35
CA ASN A 340 -3.26 -2.34 -11.62
C ASN A 340 -3.53 -3.06 -12.94
N PHE A 341 -4.65 -3.78 -13.01
CA PHE A 341 -5.12 -4.37 -14.26
C PHE A 341 -5.98 -3.37 -15.03
N CYS A 342 -5.56 -3.04 -16.26
CA CYS A 342 -6.25 -2.08 -17.13
C CYS A 342 -6.63 -2.67 -18.50
N GLY A 343 -6.57 -3.99 -18.69
CA GLY A 343 -6.84 -4.66 -19.98
C GLY A 343 -8.22 -4.34 -20.59
N PHE A 344 -9.22 -4.02 -19.76
CA PHE A 344 -10.57 -3.65 -20.24
C PHE A 344 -10.70 -2.19 -20.70
N GLN A 345 -9.78 -1.30 -20.33
CA GLN A 345 -9.84 0.12 -20.72
C GLN A 345 -9.54 0.31 -22.22
N GLY A 346 -8.71 -0.54 -22.83
CA GLY A 346 -8.43 -0.50 -24.27
C GLY A 346 -9.60 -0.92 -25.16
N ILE A 347 -10.56 -1.69 -24.63
CA ILE A 347 -11.72 -2.20 -25.39
C ILE A 347 -12.83 -1.15 -25.48
N LYS A 348 -12.85 -0.14 -24.59
CA LYS A 348 -13.87 0.92 -24.57
C LYS A 348 -13.57 2.09 -25.53
N SER A 349 -12.44 2.06 -26.23
CA SER A 349 -12.02 3.10 -27.18
C SER A 349 -12.03 2.66 -28.65
N THR A 350 -12.71 1.55 -28.95
CA THR A 350 -13.09 1.16 -30.32
C THR A 350 -14.61 1.11 -30.38
#